data_AF-A0A8D6U809-F1
#
_entry.id   AF-A0A8D6U809-F1
#
_cell.length_a   1.000
_cell.length_b   1.000
_cell.length_c   1.000
_cell.angle_alpha   90.00
_cell.angle_beta   90.00
_cell.angle_gamma   90.00
#
_symmetry.space_group_name_H-M   'P 1'
#
loop_
_entity.id
_entity.type
_entity.pdbx_description
1 polymer ?
#
loop_
_entity_poly.entity_id
_entity_poly.type
_entity_poly.pdbx_seq_one_letter_code
_entity_poly.pdbx_strand_id
1 'polypeptide(L)' 'MNNGLVTIDTFKNILADFFKYAVINWNSGNFYTVYASNSKNNLLSFLSNMTPALTPN' A
#
# COMPACT_ATOMS: atom_id res chain seq x y z
N MET A 1 3.97 23.60 -9.11
CA MET A 1 3.55 23.77 -7.70
C MET A 1 3.02 22.42 -7.23
N ASN A 2 3.68 21.75 -6.29
CA ASN A 2 3.31 20.40 -5.82
C ASN A 2 2.56 20.49 -4.48
N ASN A 3 1.40 21.15 -4.48
CA ASN A 3 0.68 21.54 -3.25
C ASN A 3 0.03 20.37 -2.47
N GLY A 4 0.39 19.13 -2.79
CA GLY A 4 -0.14 17.93 -2.14
C GLY A 4 0.76 16.70 -2.30
N LEU A 5 2.01 16.87 -2.70
CA LEU A 5 2.97 15.76 -2.78
C LEU A 5 3.83 15.74 -1.52
N VAL A 6 4.13 14.53 -1.04
CA VAL A 6 5.09 14.27 0.02
C VAL A 6 6.08 13.21 -0.45
N THR A 7 7.25 13.15 0.17
CA THR A 7 8.18 12.06 -0.08
C THR A 7 7.61 10.76 0.49
N ILE A 8 8.07 9.63 -0.05
CA ILE A 8 7.68 8.31 0.46
C ILE A 8 8.08 8.12 1.93
N ASP A 9 9.20 8.72 2.36
CA ASP A 9 9.66 8.67 3.75
C ASP A 9 8.74 9.47 4.68
N THR A 10 8.34 10.69 4.28
CA THR A 10 7.38 11.48 5.05
C THR A 10 6.05 10.72 5.17
N PHE A 11 5.55 10.15 4.07
CA PHE A 11 4.30 9.38 4.08
C PHE A 11 4.40 8.14 4.98
N LYS A 12 5.50 7.37 4.88
CA LYS A 12 5.76 6.20 5.70
C LYS A 12 5.79 6.53 7.19
N ASN A 13 6.46 7.62 7.56
CA ASN A 13 6.58 8.03 8.96
C ASN A 13 5.21 8.40 9.55
N ILE A 14 4.42 9.21 8.83
CA ILE A 14 3.06 9.57 9.25
C ILE A 14 2.18 8.32 9.35
N LEU A 15 2.25 7.40 8.39
CA LEU A 15 1.44 6.18 8.39
C LEU A 15 1.77 5.27 9.59
N ALA A 16 3.05 5.22 9.99
CA ALA A 16 3.51 4.43 11.13
C ALA A 16 2.97 4.93 12.48
N ASP A 17 2.52 6.19 12.56
CA ASP A 17 1.87 6.73 13.76
C ASP A 17 0.47 6.11 14.00
N PHE A 18 -0.17 5.58 12.96
CA PHE A 18 -1.53 5.03 13.01
C PHE A 18 -1.60 3.51 12.83
N PHE A 19 -0.70 2.95 12.03
CA PHE A 19 -0.72 1.54 11.65
C PHE A 19 0.63 0.86 11.82
N LYS A 20 0.62 -0.32 12.47
CA LYS A 20 1.81 -1.15 12.67
C LYS A 20 2.31 -1.83 11.39
N TYR A 21 1.40 -2.09 10.44
CA TYR A 21 1.73 -2.80 9.20
C TYR A 21 1.14 -2.05 8.00
N ALA A 22 1.92 -1.93 6.93
CA ALA A 22 1.47 -1.40 5.66
C ALA A 22 2.12 -2.15 4.48
N VAL A 23 1.40 -2.26 3.38
CA VAL A 23 1.85 -2.84 2.11
C VAL A 23 1.53 -1.88 0.98
N ILE A 24 2.51 -1.64 0.12
CA ILE A 24 2.33 -0.94 -1.15
C ILE A 24 2.14 -1.99 -2.22
N ASN A 25 0.98 -2.00 -2.88
CA ASN A 25 0.71 -2.83 -4.04
C ASN A 25 0.91 -2.01 -5.32
N TRP A 26 1.69 -2.57 -6.25
CA TRP A 26 1.89 -2.01 -7.59
C TRP A 26 1.00 -2.76 -8.59
N ASN A 27 0.01 -2.07 -9.17
CA ASN A 27 -0.70 -2.59 -10.34
C ASN A 27 -0.10 -2.05 -11.64
N SER A 28 -0.29 -2.78 -12.75
CA SER A 28 0.21 -2.39 -14.07
C SER A 28 -0.41 -1.09 -14.61
N GLY A 29 -1.41 -0.51 -13.92
CA GLY A 29 -2.12 0.71 -14.29
C GLY A 29 -1.51 2.01 -13.75
N ASN A 30 -0.24 2.00 -13.31
CA ASN A 30 0.45 3.16 -12.70
C ASN A 30 -0.13 3.64 -11.35
N PHE A 31 -0.99 2.85 -10.70
CA PHE A 31 -1.54 3.19 -9.39
C PHE A 31 -0.88 2.36 -8.28
N TYR A 32 -0.37 3.07 -7.29
CA TYR A 32 0.02 2.48 -6.01
C TYR A 32 -1.21 2.45 -5.11
N THR A 33 -1.57 1.27 -4.62
CA THR A 33 -2.55 1.18 -3.53
C THR A 33 -1.82 0.86 -2.24
N VAL A 34 -2.07 1.65 -1.21
CA VAL A 34 -1.51 1.41 0.13
C VAL A 34 -2.57 0.78 1.00
N TYR A 35 -2.24 -0.39 1.56
CA TYR A 35 -3.08 -1.08 2.53
C TYR A 35 -2.39 -1.03 3.89
N ALA A 36 -3.10 -0.61 4.93
CA ALA A 36 -2.56 -0.48 6.27
C ALA A 36 -3.48 -1.11 7.32
N SER A 37 -2.91 -1.73 8.34
CA SER A 37 -3.65 -2.36 9.43
C SER A 37 -2.79 -2.52 10.68
N ASN A 38 -3.44 -2.61 11.83
CA ASN A 38 -2.81 -3.02 13.08
C ASN A 38 -2.76 -4.55 13.25
N SER A 39 -3.43 -5.31 12.38
CA SER A 39 -3.36 -6.79 12.35
C SER A 39 -2.64 -7.28 11.09
N LYS A 40 -1.43 -7.82 11.26
CA LYS A 40 -0.66 -8.41 10.16
C LYS A 40 -1.43 -9.54 9.46
N ASN A 41 -2.08 -10.40 10.23
CA ASN A 41 -2.77 -11.57 9.69
C ASN A 41 -3.99 -11.17 8.85
N ASN A 42 -4.78 -10.20 9.32
CA ASN A 42 -5.93 -9.71 8.54
C ASN A 42 -5.47 -8.98 7.28
N LEU A 43 -4.40 -8.19 7.37
CA LEU A 43 -3.82 -7.53 6.21
C LEU A 43 -3.38 -8.53 5.15
N LEU A 44 -2.62 -9.56 5.53
CA LEU A 44 -2.17 -10.59 4.60
C LEU A 44 -3.34 -11.43 4.05
N SER A 45 -4.32 -11.78 4.87
CA SER A 45 -5.52 -12.50 4.43
C SER A 45 -6.37 -11.66 3.48
N PHE A 46 -6.44 -10.34 3.65
CA PHE A 46 -7.10 -9.45 2.71
C PHE A 46 -6.35 -9.43 1.37
N LEU A 47 -5.03 -9.26 1.41
CA LEU A 47 -4.18 -9.23 0.21
C LEU A 47 -4.18 -10.55 -0.56
N SER A 48 -4.31 -11.71 0.11
CA SER A 48 -4.38 -13.01 -0.55
C SER A 48 -5.64 -13.22 -1.40
N ASN A 49 -6.66 -12.38 -1.21
CA ASN A 49 -7.89 -12.40 -2.02
C ASN A 49 -7.81 -11.49 -3.26
N MET A 50 -6.67 -10.83 -3.50
CA MET A 50 -6.50 -9.99 -4.68
C MET A 50 -6.38 -10.82 -5.95
N THR A 51 -6.87 -10.25 -7.05
CA THR A 51 -6.67 -10.82 -8.37
C THR A 51 -5.17 -10.93 -8.67
N PRO A 52 -4.72 -11.99 -9.36
CA PRO A 52 -3.36 -12.10 -9.85
C PRO A 52 -2.95 -10.89 -10.70
N ALA A 53 -1.63 -10.72 -10.88
CA ALA A 53 -1.09 -9.67 -11.72
C ALA A 53 -1.66 -9.78 -13.15
N LEU A 54 -2.16 -8.66 -13.68
CA LEU A 54 -2.62 -8.57 -15.06
C LEU A 54 -1.42 -8.34 -15.98
N THR A 55 -0.63 -9.39 -16.18
CA THR A 55 0.55 -9.41 -17.06
C THR A 55 0.31 -10.36 -18.23
N PRO A 56 0.83 -10.06 -19.44
CA PRO A 56 0.89 -11.04 -20.51
C PRO A 56 1.62 -12.32 -20.07
N ASN A 57 1.24 -13.46 -20.66
CA ASN A 57 1.98 -14.72 -20.53
C ASN A 57 3.31 -14.66 -21.26
#